data_AF-A0A353BJC0-F1
#
_entry.id   AF-A0A353BJC0-F1
#
_cell.length_a   1.000
_cell.length_b   1.000
_cell.length_c   1.000
_cell.angle_alpha   90.00
_cell.angle_beta   90.00
_cell.angle_gamma   90.00
#
_symmetry.space_group_name_H-M   'P 1'
#
loop_
_entity.id
_entity.type
_entity.pdbx_description
1 polymer ?
#
loop_
_entity_poly.entity_id
_entity_poly.type
_entity_poly.pdbx_seq_one_letter_code
_entity_poly.pdbx_strand_id
1 'polypeptide(L)'
;MWQFIVFGHNEHEMEKAAALAESAGADEIRFISSFANMERLTGTSAAQKLKELAGYLPGDRRFHLYAPDAGKRPAKPTRCAYLWGQMSLRADGGVAPCCGSYHRKDDFGSVKERGILDVWNNANYRRARRALRSGGHARSGTICDDCLKNCP
;
A
#
# COMPACT_ATOMS: atom_id res chain seq x y z
N MET A 1 -14.30 5.68 -13.99
CA MET A 1 -13.33 6.09 -12.93
C MET A 1 -11.96 6.40 -13.52
N TRP A 2 -11.52 7.66 -13.43
CA TRP A 2 -10.16 8.11 -13.75
C TRP A 2 -9.32 8.17 -12.48
N GLN A 3 -8.10 7.65 -12.48
CA GLN A 3 -7.16 7.79 -11.36
C GLN A 3 -5.99 8.72 -11.72
N PHE A 4 -5.81 9.78 -10.93
CA PHE A 4 -4.72 10.75 -11.08
C PHE A 4 -3.76 10.62 -9.89
N ILE A 5 -2.50 10.30 -10.18
CA ILE A 5 -1.45 10.20 -9.16
C ILE A 5 -0.80 11.56 -8.97
N VAL A 6 -0.89 12.10 -7.76
CA VAL A 6 -0.42 13.44 -7.42
C VAL A 6 1.06 13.41 -7.05
N PHE A 7 1.87 14.14 -7.81
CA PHE A 7 3.29 14.40 -7.64
C PHE A 7 3.53 15.91 -7.56
N GLY A 8 4.70 16.34 -7.08
CA GLY A 8 5.06 17.76 -7.05
C GLY A 8 5.06 18.43 -8.44
N HIS A 9 5.42 17.70 -9.49
CA HIS A 9 5.46 18.25 -10.85
C HIS A 9 4.08 18.36 -11.52
N ASN A 10 3.01 17.76 -10.97
CA ASN A 10 1.69 17.75 -11.62
C ASN A 10 0.53 18.18 -10.71
N GLU A 11 0.77 18.44 -9.42
CA GLU A 11 -0.30 18.80 -8.47
C GLU A 11 -1.06 20.07 -8.87
N HIS A 12 -0.41 20.99 -9.58
CA HIS A 12 -1.05 22.19 -10.13
C HIS A 12 -2.01 21.91 -11.30
N GLU A 13 -1.97 20.72 -11.91
CA GLU A 13 -2.84 20.34 -13.03
C GLU A 13 -4.12 19.62 -12.56
N MET A 14 -4.36 19.46 -11.26
CA MET A 14 -5.50 18.68 -10.75
C MET A 14 -6.86 19.20 -11.23
N GLU A 15 -7.08 20.51 -11.26
CA GLU A 15 -8.33 21.10 -11.75
C GLU A 15 -8.54 20.84 -13.25
N LYS A 16 -7.46 20.97 -14.04
CA LYS A 16 -7.46 20.63 -15.46
C LYS A 16 -7.73 19.15 -15.69
N ALA A 17 -7.15 18.27 -14.86
CA ALA A 17 -7.40 16.83 -14.91
C ALA A 17 -8.86 16.50 -14.59
N ALA A 18 -9.48 17.20 -13.64
CA ALA A 18 -10.90 17.03 -13.32
C ALA A 18 -11.81 17.43 -14.50
N ALA A 19 -11.57 18.60 -15.11
CA ALA A 19 -12.31 19.04 -16.30
C ALA A 19 -12.12 18.07 -17.49
N LEU A 20 -10.89 17.56 -17.67
CA LEU A 20 -10.61 16.57 -18.71
C LEU A 20 -11.34 15.24 -18.45
N ALA A 21 -11.38 14.78 -17.20
CA ALA A 21 -12.11 13.57 -16.85
C ALA A 21 -13.62 13.70 -17.10
N GLU A 22 -14.21 14.85 -16.75
CA GLU A 22 -15.61 15.15 -17.03
C GLU A 22 -15.91 15.18 -18.52
N SER A 23 -15.13 15.94 -19.30
CA SER A 23 -15.31 16.03 -20.77
C SER A 23 -15.05 14.71 -21.50
N ALA A 24 -14.21 13.84 -20.96
CA ALA A 24 -13.99 12.48 -21.46
C ALA A 24 -15.12 11.50 -21.09
N GLY A 25 -16.11 11.93 -20.29
CA GLY A 25 -17.24 11.12 -19.86
C GLY A 25 -16.91 10.14 -18.73
N ALA A 26 -15.90 10.42 -17.89
CA ALA A 26 -15.60 9.59 -16.74
C ALA A 26 -16.61 9.82 -15.60
N ASP A 27 -17.10 8.74 -14.98
CA ASP A 27 -18.08 8.82 -13.88
C ASP A 27 -17.53 9.50 -12.61
N GLU A 28 -16.21 9.36 -12.37
CA GLU A 28 -15.51 9.98 -11.25
C GLU A 28 -14.01 10.11 -11.55
N ILE A 29 -13.36 11.07 -10.91
CA ILE A 29 -11.91 11.19 -10.83
C ILE A 29 -11.44 11.01 -9.38
N ARG A 30 -10.40 10.21 -9.17
CA ARG A 30 -9.74 10.02 -7.87
C ARG A 30 -8.32 10.55 -7.91
N PHE A 31 -8.03 11.50 -7.04
CA PHE A 31 -6.67 11.94 -6.75
C PHE A 31 -6.07 11.04 -5.67
N ILE A 32 -4.96 10.39 -5.99
CA ILE A 32 -4.26 9.51 -5.05
C ILE A 32 -2.82 9.96 -4.84
N SER A 33 -2.30 9.68 -3.67
CA SER A 33 -0.90 9.95 -3.35
C SER A 33 0.07 9.13 -4.20
N SER A 34 1.25 9.71 -4.46
CA SER A 34 2.36 9.04 -5.11
C SER A 34 3.03 7.99 -4.23
N PHE A 35 2.69 6.72 -4.41
CA PHE A 35 3.52 5.61 -3.93
C PHE A 35 4.71 5.42 -4.87
N ALA A 36 5.92 5.64 -4.37
CA ALA A 36 7.16 5.44 -5.13
C ALA A 36 8.07 4.42 -4.43
N ASN A 37 8.95 3.79 -5.21
CA ASN A 37 9.86 2.75 -4.78
C ASN A 37 9.13 1.55 -4.11
N MET A 38 8.13 1.01 -4.82
CA MET A 38 7.27 -0.07 -4.32
C MET A 38 8.06 -1.34 -3.95
N GLU A 39 9.18 -1.60 -4.62
CA GLU A 39 10.08 -2.72 -4.31
C GLU A 39 10.58 -2.68 -2.86
N ARG A 40 10.95 -1.48 -2.37
CA ARG A 40 11.49 -1.29 -1.02
C ARG A 40 10.46 -0.69 -0.06
N LEU A 41 9.17 -0.73 -0.42
CA LEU A 41 8.10 -0.06 0.32
C LEU A 41 8.06 -0.45 1.80
N THR A 42 8.15 -1.74 2.10
CA THR A 42 8.09 -2.24 3.49
C THR A 42 9.46 -2.20 4.18
N GLY A 43 10.55 -2.17 3.41
CA GLY A 43 11.92 -2.21 3.92
C GLY A 43 12.56 -0.84 4.20
N THR A 44 11.86 0.26 3.93
CA THR A 44 12.39 1.64 4.12
C THR A 44 11.47 2.46 5.01
N SER A 45 12.07 3.22 5.94
CA SER A 45 11.33 4.08 6.85
C SER A 45 10.73 5.29 6.13
N ALA A 46 9.69 5.90 6.70
CA ALA A 46 9.10 7.13 6.15
C ALA A 46 10.13 8.27 6.03
N ALA A 47 11.01 8.43 7.02
CA ALA A 47 12.08 9.43 6.99
C ALA A 47 13.08 9.21 5.85
N GLN A 48 13.45 7.95 5.58
CA GLN A 48 14.32 7.62 4.46
C GLN A 48 13.63 7.92 3.13
N LYS A 49 12.36 7.53 2.98
CA LYS A 49 11.56 7.82 1.77
C LYS A 49 11.41 9.31 1.53
N LEU A 50 11.16 10.10 2.58
CA LEU A 50 11.09 11.56 2.48
C LEU A 50 12.39 12.15 1.92
N LYS A 51 13.55 11.65 2.38
CA LYS A 51 14.86 12.08 1.88
C LYS A 51 15.09 11.65 0.44
N GLU A 52 14.80 10.40 0.09
CA GLU A 52 15.05 9.84 -1.25
C GLU A 52 14.11 10.39 -2.32
N LEU A 53 12.88 10.76 -1.94
CA LEU A 53 11.80 11.12 -2.87
C LEU A 53 11.40 12.59 -2.80
N ALA A 54 12.11 13.43 -2.04
CA ALA A 54 11.74 14.83 -1.81
C ALA A 54 11.37 15.61 -3.08
N GLY A 55 12.09 15.39 -4.19
CA GLY A 55 11.83 16.07 -5.47
C GLY A 55 10.59 15.59 -6.23
N TYR A 56 9.99 14.46 -5.84
CA TYR A 56 8.80 13.89 -6.50
C TYR A 56 7.52 14.09 -5.68
N LEU A 57 7.65 14.23 -4.36
CA LEU A 57 6.50 14.32 -3.46
C LEU A 57 5.75 15.65 -3.66
N PRO A 58 4.41 15.64 -3.60
CA PRO A 58 3.62 16.86 -3.71
C PRO A 58 3.80 17.78 -2.50
N GLY A 59 3.68 19.09 -2.73
CA GLY A 59 3.57 20.08 -1.67
C GLY A 59 2.23 19.99 -0.93
N ASP A 60 1.16 19.60 -1.62
CA ASP A 60 -0.17 19.42 -1.03
C ASP A 60 -0.18 18.28 0.00
N ARG A 61 -0.40 18.68 1.26
CA ARG A 61 -0.43 17.82 2.44
C ARG A 61 -1.50 16.72 2.39
N ARG A 62 -2.57 16.89 1.60
CA ARG A 62 -3.60 15.85 1.40
C ARG A 62 -3.03 14.62 0.69
N PHE A 63 -1.99 14.82 -0.12
CA PHE A 63 -1.39 13.76 -0.94
C PHE A 63 0.05 13.42 -0.54
N HIS A 64 0.66 14.19 0.36
CA HIS A 64 2.02 13.98 0.84
C HIS A 64 2.11 12.82 1.86
N LEU A 65 2.43 11.60 1.39
CA LEU A 65 2.44 10.37 2.21
C LEU A 65 3.45 10.33 3.37
N TYR A 66 4.59 11.01 3.24
CA TYR A 66 5.71 10.89 4.18
C TYR A 66 5.98 12.16 4.99
N ALA A 67 5.07 13.14 4.97
CA ALA A 67 5.31 14.38 5.71
C ALA A 67 5.29 14.07 7.22
N PRO A 68 6.21 14.64 8.03
CA PRO A 68 6.31 14.37 9.47
C PRO A 68 5.01 14.63 10.25
N ASP A 69 4.12 15.43 9.67
CA ASP A 69 2.94 16.01 10.28
C ASP A 69 1.71 15.98 9.36
N ALA A 70 1.70 15.18 8.27
CA ALA A 70 0.57 14.96 7.36
C ALA A 70 -0.63 14.28 8.06
N GLY A 71 -1.24 15.00 9.02
CA GLY A 71 -2.23 14.55 9.99
C GLY A 71 -1.58 13.64 11.03
N LYS A 72 -1.65 13.85 12.35
CA LYS A 72 -2.84 13.53 13.17
C LYS A 72 -3.72 12.35 12.69
N ARG A 73 -3.26 11.47 11.79
CA ARG A 73 -3.77 10.10 11.74
C ARG A 73 -3.35 9.47 13.06
N PRO A 74 -4.29 8.93 13.85
CA PRO A 74 -3.95 8.41 15.16
C PRO A 74 -2.78 7.43 15.00
N ALA A 75 -1.71 7.67 15.75
CA ALA A 75 -0.62 6.73 15.91
C ALA A 75 -1.23 5.39 16.37
N LYS A 76 -1.50 4.50 15.42
CA LYS A 76 -1.82 3.07 15.55
C LYS A 76 -2.18 2.52 14.16
N PRO A 77 -1.24 1.90 13.42
CA PRO A 77 -1.61 1.04 12.32
C PRO A 77 -2.07 -0.31 12.89
N THR A 78 -3.24 -0.36 13.53
CA THR A 78 -3.79 -1.64 14.04
C THR A 78 -4.83 -2.28 13.13
N ARG A 79 -5.14 -1.70 11.96
CA ARG A 79 -6.18 -2.24 11.07
C ARG A 79 -5.80 -2.15 9.59
N CYS A 80 -4.79 -2.91 9.17
CA CYS A 80 -4.58 -3.21 7.74
C CYS A 80 -5.78 -4.04 7.24
N ALA A 81 -6.72 -3.44 6.49
CA ALA A 81 -7.92 -4.16 6.04
C ALA A 81 -7.62 -5.26 5.00
N TYR A 82 -6.49 -5.18 4.28
CA TYR A 82 -6.13 -6.09 3.20
C TYR A 82 -6.19 -7.55 3.65
N LEU A 83 -5.57 -7.88 4.78
CA LEU A 83 -5.51 -9.27 5.28
C LEU A 83 -6.88 -9.92 5.54
N TRP A 84 -7.95 -9.13 5.64
CA TRP A 84 -9.32 -9.60 5.90
C TRP A 84 -10.26 -9.46 4.70
N GLY A 85 -9.96 -8.58 3.73
CA GLY A 85 -10.86 -8.31 2.62
C GLY A 85 -10.28 -8.58 1.23
N GLN A 86 -8.96 -8.73 1.10
CA GLN A 86 -8.28 -8.69 -0.20
C GLN A 86 -7.07 -9.63 -0.24
N MET A 87 -6.81 -10.24 -1.40
CA MET A 87 -5.54 -10.92 -1.70
C MET A 87 -5.06 -10.49 -3.09
N SER A 88 -3.75 -10.51 -3.31
CA SER A 88 -3.18 -10.22 -4.62
C SER A 88 -2.69 -11.52 -5.26
N LEU A 89 -3.37 -11.96 -6.31
CA LEU A 89 -2.96 -13.10 -7.12
C LEU A 89 -1.99 -12.62 -8.21
N ARG A 90 -0.81 -13.22 -8.25
CA ARG A 90 0.21 -12.98 -9.28
C ARG A 90 -0.10 -13.82 -10.52
N ALA A 91 0.38 -13.37 -11.68
CA ALA A 91 0.21 -14.08 -12.94
C ALA A 91 0.80 -15.52 -12.93
N ASP A 92 1.84 -15.76 -12.13
CA ASP A 92 2.44 -17.08 -11.96
C ASP A 92 1.70 -17.98 -10.97
N GLY A 93 0.60 -17.51 -10.38
CA GLY A 93 -0.20 -18.22 -9.37
C GLY A 93 0.25 -17.98 -7.93
N GLY A 94 1.34 -17.24 -7.69
CA GLY A 94 1.74 -16.81 -6.35
C GLY A 94 0.68 -15.89 -5.71
N VAL A 95 0.52 -15.97 -4.40
CA VAL A 95 -0.47 -15.18 -3.65
C VAL A 95 0.24 -14.28 -2.67
N ALA A 96 0.26 -12.99 -2.97
CA ALA A 96 0.76 -11.94 -2.09
C ALA A 96 -0.33 -11.49 -1.09
N PRO A 97 0.04 -11.05 0.12
CA PRO A 97 -0.91 -10.56 1.12
C PRO A 97 -1.53 -9.19 0.79
N CYS A 98 -0.89 -8.41 -0.10
CA CYS A 98 -1.31 -7.08 -0.53
C CYS A 98 -0.53 -6.69 -1.80
N CYS A 99 -1.05 -5.74 -2.59
CA CYS A 99 -0.38 -5.20 -3.78
C CYS A 99 0.97 -4.53 -3.48
N GLY A 100 1.22 -4.14 -2.23
CA GLY A 100 2.51 -3.62 -1.77
C GLY A 100 3.60 -4.68 -1.59
N SER A 101 3.28 -5.97 -1.68
CA SER A 101 4.25 -7.06 -1.61
C SER A 101 4.85 -7.33 -2.97
N TYR A 102 6.00 -6.71 -3.26
CA TYR A 102 6.60 -6.72 -4.59
C TYR A 102 7.22 -8.07 -4.96
N HIS A 103 8.02 -8.66 -4.05
CA HIS A 103 8.81 -9.85 -4.36
C HIS A 103 8.04 -11.15 -4.13
N ARG A 104 8.31 -12.14 -4.99
CA ARG A 104 7.73 -13.50 -4.90
C ARG A 104 8.09 -14.22 -3.59
N LYS A 105 9.26 -13.94 -3.00
CA LYS A 105 9.69 -14.54 -1.72
C LYS A 105 8.75 -14.19 -0.55
N ASP A 106 7.99 -13.11 -0.69
CA ASP A 106 7.07 -12.60 0.33
C ASP A 106 5.64 -13.14 0.13
N ASP A 107 5.41 -13.99 -0.89
CA ASP A 107 4.13 -14.61 -1.16
C ASP A 107 3.73 -15.57 -0.02
N PHE A 108 2.43 -15.58 0.28
CA PHE A 108 1.86 -16.40 1.34
C PHE A 108 1.57 -17.84 0.87
N GLY A 109 1.59 -18.11 -0.43
CA GLY A 109 1.39 -19.42 -1.01
C GLY A 109 1.17 -19.34 -2.53
N SER A 110 0.68 -20.41 -3.13
CA SER A 110 0.38 -20.49 -4.57
C SER A 110 -0.95 -21.20 -4.79
N VAL A 111 -1.80 -20.64 -5.66
CA VAL A 111 -3.07 -21.29 -6.06
C VAL A 111 -2.86 -22.48 -7.01
N LYS A 112 -1.64 -22.66 -7.53
CA LYS A 112 -1.28 -23.85 -8.33
C LYS A 112 -1.09 -25.09 -7.46
N GLU A 113 -0.79 -24.90 -6.18
CA GLU A 113 -0.54 -26.00 -5.23
C GLU A 113 -1.76 -26.33 -4.38
N ARG A 114 -2.59 -25.34 -4.04
CA ARG A 114 -3.77 -25.48 -3.17
C ARG A 114 -4.89 -24.57 -3.62
N GLY A 115 -6.12 -24.82 -3.14
CA GLY A 115 -7.25 -23.94 -3.43
C GLY A 115 -7.05 -22.53 -2.85
N ILE A 116 -7.71 -21.53 -3.46
CA ILE A 116 -7.64 -20.14 -3.02
C ILE A 116 -8.03 -19.96 -1.54
N LEU A 117 -9.02 -20.71 -1.07
CA LEU A 117 -9.48 -20.68 0.32
C LEU A 117 -8.50 -21.35 1.28
N ASP A 118 -7.75 -22.35 0.82
CA ASP A 118 -6.69 -22.98 1.61
C ASP A 118 -5.54 -22.01 1.83
N VAL A 119 -5.16 -21.28 0.76
CA VAL A 119 -4.15 -20.23 0.85
C VAL A 119 -4.63 -19.13 1.80
N TRP A 120 -5.87 -18.64 1.65
CA TRP A 120 -6.45 -17.58 2.50
C TRP A 120 -6.49 -17.94 4.00
N ASN A 121 -6.60 -19.23 4.34
CA ASN A 121 -6.67 -19.73 5.71
C ASN A 121 -5.36 -20.40 6.18
N ASN A 122 -4.28 -20.28 5.41
CA ASN A 122 -3.02 -20.91 5.76
C ASN A 122 -2.34 -20.26 6.99
N ALA A 123 -1.19 -20.82 7.38
CA ALA A 123 -0.45 -20.34 8.53
C ALA A 123 0.08 -18.90 8.34
N ASN A 124 0.49 -18.51 7.13
CA ASN A 124 1.02 -17.18 6.85
C ASN A 124 -0.05 -16.10 7.08
N TYR A 125 -1.25 -16.26 6.51
CA TYR A 125 -2.39 -15.37 6.77
C TYR A 125 -2.77 -15.32 8.25
N ARG A 126 -2.86 -16.48 8.91
CA ARG A 126 -3.20 -16.56 10.34
C ARG A 126 -2.17 -15.84 11.23
N ARG A 127 -0.88 -15.99 10.95
CA ARG A 127 0.20 -15.31 11.68
C ARG A 127 0.21 -13.80 11.40
N ALA A 128 0.04 -13.38 10.14
CA ALA A 128 -0.03 -11.97 9.77
C ALA A 128 -1.22 -11.26 10.44
N ARG A 129 -2.43 -11.84 10.37
CA ARG A 129 -3.63 -11.31 11.05
C ARG A 129 -3.43 -11.20 12.57
N ARG A 130 -2.74 -12.17 13.19
CA ARG A 130 -2.40 -12.14 14.61
C ARG A 130 -1.43 -11.00 14.94
N ALA A 131 -0.37 -10.84 14.15
CA ALA A 131 0.60 -9.77 14.32
C ALA A 131 -0.08 -8.39 14.25
N LEU A 132 -0.90 -8.16 13.22
CA LEU A 132 -1.66 -6.92 13.06
C LEU A 132 -2.65 -6.67 14.22
N ARG A 133 -3.43 -7.68 14.62
CA ARG A 133 -4.37 -7.57 15.75
C ARG A 133 -3.66 -7.27 17.07
N SER A 134 -2.45 -7.79 17.25
CA SER A 134 -1.64 -7.54 18.43
C SER A 134 -0.90 -6.20 18.38
N GLY A 135 -1.02 -5.40 17.32
CA GLY A 135 -0.23 -4.18 17.15
C GLY A 135 1.27 -4.45 17.07
N GLY A 136 1.67 -5.61 16.55
CA GLY A 136 3.07 -6.00 16.39
C GLY A 136 3.74 -6.68 17.58
N HIS A 137 3.04 -6.91 18.70
CA HIS A 137 3.58 -7.68 19.84
C HIS A 137 3.88 -9.13 19.45
N ALA A 138 3.02 -9.75 18.64
CA ALA A 138 3.31 -11.03 18.00
C ALA A 138 3.99 -10.78 16.64
N ARG A 139 5.06 -11.52 16.37
CA ARG A 139 5.74 -11.50 15.06
C ARG A 139 5.10 -12.55 14.15
N SER A 140 4.84 -12.19 12.90
CA SER A 140 4.29 -13.10 11.89
C SER A 140 5.37 -13.90 11.15
N GLY A 141 6.61 -13.38 11.12
CA GLY A 141 7.69 -13.92 10.28
C GLY A 141 7.40 -13.72 8.79
N THR A 142 6.63 -12.69 8.43
CA THR A 142 6.26 -12.35 7.06
C THR A 142 6.55 -10.88 6.79
N ILE A 143 6.46 -10.44 5.53
CA ILE A 143 6.59 -9.04 5.13
C ILE A 143 5.67 -8.07 5.90
N CYS A 144 4.55 -8.56 6.46
CA CYS A 144 3.65 -7.76 7.27
C CYS A 144 4.31 -7.21 8.55
N ASP A 145 5.35 -7.87 9.07
CA ASP A 145 6.10 -7.41 10.24
C ASP A 145 6.91 -6.14 9.97
N ASP A 146 7.34 -5.95 8.72
CA ASP A 146 8.08 -4.77 8.28
C ASP A 146 7.11 -3.65 7.91
N CYS A 147 5.99 -4.00 7.28
CA CYS A 147 4.88 -3.07 7.04
C CYS A 147 4.37 -2.44 8.34
N LEU A 148 4.20 -3.23 9.41
CA LEU A 148 3.83 -2.73 10.74
C LEU A 148 4.76 -1.65 11.29
N LYS A 149 6.05 -1.67 10.90
CA LYS A 149 7.06 -0.69 11.34
C LYS A 149 7.17 0.51 10.41
N ASN A 150 7.05 0.28 9.12
CA ASN A 150 7.52 1.19 8.07
C ASN A 150 6.41 1.71 7.15
N CYS A 151 5.17 1.25 7.31
CA CYS A 151 4.04 1.75 6.53
C CYS A 151 3.75 3.22 6.92
N PRO A 152 3.63 4.12 5.93
CA PRO A 152 3.21 5.52 6.15
C PRO A 152 1.79 5.63 6.71
#